data_AF-A0A6A6LBS1-F1
#
_entry.id   AF-A0A6A6LBS1-F1
#
_cell.length_a   1.000
_cell.length_b   1.000
_cell.length_c   1.000
_cell.angle_alpha   90.00
_cell.angle_beta   90.00
_cell.angle_gamma   90.00
#
_symmetry.space_group_name_H-M   'P 1'
#
loop_
_entity.id
_entity.type
_entity.pdbx_description
1 polymer ?
#
loop_
_entity_poly.entity_id
_entity_poly.type
_entity_poly.pdbx_seq_one_letter_code
_entity_poly.pdbx_strand_id
1 'polypeptide(L)'
;MKDMERRSEVDLVPLFLFEKHGTCLTTEECLLNKNRNPDLTKEQIENQLKEYLGVQKVIWLPRGLYGDDDTNGHIDNMCCFVRPGTVLLSWTDDEKDFQFERSMEALTVLSNATDAKGRKFQIIKLHVPGPLYMTEEESAGVIQDGEAKPRPPNTRLAASYVNFYIANGGIITPQYGDQKWDDEAVRVLSQAFPNHEMVRIEGAREIVLGGGNVHCITQQQPAAPSTSLV
;
A
#
# COMPACT_ATOMS: atom_id res chain seq x y z
N MET A 1 5.18 44.40 6.22
CA MET A 1 5.83 43.69 5.10
C MET A 1 6.72 42.58 5.64
N LYS A 2 6.12 41.40 5.80
CA LYS A 2 6.68 40.07 5.52
C LYS A 2 5.56 39.10 5.87
N ASP A 3 4.61 39.00 4.94
CA ASP A 3 3.75 37.81 4.86
C ASP A 3 4.70 36.65 4.60
N MET A 4 4.91 35.85 5.64
CA MET A 4 5.54 34.56 5.53
C MET A 4 4.43 33.63 5.05
N GLU A 5 4.29 33.51 3.73
CA GLU A 5 3.45 32.51 3.10
C GLU A 5 3.81 31.14 3.69
N ARG A 6 2.95 30.63 4.57
CA ARG A 6 2.90 29.21 4.87
C ARG A 6 2.56 28.54 3.55
N ARG A 7 3.57 28.00 2.86
CA ARG A 7 3.31 26.99 1.82
C ARG A 7 2.44 25.95 2.48
N SER A 8 1.25 25.70 1.94
CA SER A 8 0.39 24.61 2.37
C SER A 8 1.19 23.32 2.27
N GLU A 9 1.67 22.81 3.41
CA GLU A 9 2.36 21.53 3.49
C GLU A 9 1.36 20.46 3.05
N VAL A 10 1.68 19.73 1.98
CA VAL A 10 0.81 18.66 1.47
C VAL A 10 0.99 17.45 2.36
N ASP A 11 -0.12 16.95 2.88
CA ASP A 11 -0.13 15.68 3.59
C ASP A 11 0.08 14.54 2.58
N LEU A 12 1.22 13.85 2.71
CA LEU A 12 1.79 12.91 1.74
C LEU A 12 2.21 11.56 2.37
N VAL A 13 1.90 11.33 3.65
CA VAL A 13 2.40 10.19 4.45
C VAL A 13 1.65 8.88 4.14
N PRO A 14 2.35 7.73 4.04
CA PRO A 14 2.79 7.11 2.79
C PRO A 14 1.65 6.88 1.79
N LEU A 15 1.31 7.92 1.03
CA LEU A 15 0.15 7.89 0.12
C LEU A 15 0.46 7.31 -1.26
N PHE A 16 1.74 7.07 -1.55
CA PHE A 16 2.23 6.73 -2.88
C PHE A 16 3.42 5.75 -2.82
N LEU A 17 3.60 5.02 -3.91
CA LEU A 17 4.80 4.22 -4.17
C LEU A 17 5.38 4.64 -5.52
N PHE A 18 6.69 4.79 -5.60
CA PHE A 18 7.36 5.17 -6.85
C PHE A 18 8.53 4.26 -7.17
N GLU A 19 8.81 4.14 -8.47
CA GLU A 19 9.98 3.41 -8.97
C GLU A 19 10.99 4.35 -9.64
N LYS A 20 12.25 3.91 -9.71
CA LYS A 20 13.36 4.72 -10.26
C LYS A 20 13.17 5.17 -11.71
N HIS A 21 12.27 4.54 -12.47
CA HIS A 21 11.98 4.95 -13.85
C HIS A 21 10.88 6.00 -13.98
N GLY A 22 10.49 6.63 -12.86
CA GLY A 22 9.65 7.83 -12.86
C GLY A 22 8.16 7.55 -12.95
N THR A 23 7.72 6.39 -12.49
CA THR A 23 6.29 6.07 -12.34
C THR A 23 5.93 6.03 -10.86
N CYS A 24 4.80 6.64 -10.52
CA CYS A 24 4.20 6.62 -9.19
C CYS A 24 2.83 5.92 -9.25
N LEU A 25 2.51 5.11 -8.24
CA LEU A 25 1.18 4.55 -7.98
C LEU A 25 0.59 5.25 -6.75
N THR A 26 -0.71 5.54 -6.79
CA THR A 26 -1.46 6.09 -5.67
C THR A 26 -2.94 5.71 -5.78
N THR A 27 -3.73 6.00 -4.75
CA THR A 27 -5.20 5.89 -4.78
C THR A 27 -5.88 7.27 -4.82
N GLU A 28 -7.01 7.37 -5.53
CA GLU A 28 -7.88 8.55 -5.50
C GLU A 28 -8.61 8.65 -4.16
N GLU A 29 -9.11 7.52 -3.65
CA GLU A 29 -9.82 7.40 -2.35
C GLU A 29 -9.08 8.08 -1.20
N CYS A 30 -7.73 8.02 -1.21
CA CYS A 30 -6.92 8.67 -0.20
C CYS A 30 -6.53 10.11 -0.58
N LEU A 31 -5.79 10.30 -1.67
CA LEU A 31 -5.17 11.60 -1.96
C LEU A 31 -6.20 12.70 -2.29
N LEU A 32 -7.36 12.33 -2.84
CA LEU A 32 -8.44 13.25 -3.16
C LEU A 32 -9.48 13.34 -2.05
N ASN A 33 -9.24 12.69 -0.90
CA ASN A 33 -10.13 12.81 0.24
C ASN A 33 -10.10 14.23 0.80
N LYS A 34 -11.28 14.76 1.12
CA LYS A 34 -11.46 16.10 1.72
C LYS A 34 -10.72 16.28 3.05
N ASN A 35 -10.36 15.20 3.74
CA ASN A 35 -9.60 15.25 4.98
C ASN A 35 -8.08 15.32 4.77
N ARG A 36 -7.60 15.27 3.52
CA ARG A 36 -6.19 15.50 3.16
C ARG A 36 -6.03 16.93 2.67
N ASN A 37 -6.11 17.13 1.36
CA ASN A 37 -5.83 18.41 0.72
C ASN A 37 -7.10 18.94 0.01
N PRO A 38 -8.15 19.36 0.75
CA PRO A 38 -9.45 19.71 0.17
C PRO A 38 -9.41 20.88 -0.82
N ASP A 39 -8.40 21.74 -0.70
CA ASP A 39 -8.24 22.93 -1.55
C ASP A 39 -7.43 22.66 -2.83
N LEU A 40 -6.93 21.43 -3.01
CA LEU A 40 -6.13 21.05 -4.17
C LEU A 40 -6.93 20.20 -5.16
N THR A 41 -6.78 20.50 -6.45
CA THR A 41 -7.29 19.63 -7.51
C THR A 41 -6.37 18.42 -7.69
N LYS A 42 -6.91 17.37 -8.31
CA LYS A 42 -6.12 16.19 -8.72
C LYS A 42 -4.87 16.54 -9.52
N GLU A 43 -4.97 17.50 -10.45
CA GLU A 43 -3.84 17.95 -11.27
C GLU A 43 -2.76 18.64 -10.42
N GLN A 44 -3.16 19.47 -9.45
CA GLN A 44 -2.22 20.13 -8.55
C GLN A 44 -1.49 19.12 -7.66
N ILE A 45 -2.20 18.10 -7.15
CA ILE A 45 -1.58 17.02 -6.38
C ILE A 45 -0.61 16.23 -7.26
N GLU A 46 -1.02 15.87 -8.48
CA GLU A 46 -0.16 15.15 -9.43
C GLU A 46 1.12 15.93 -9.77
N ASN A 47 1.03 17.25 -9.97
CA ASN A 47 2.19 18.08 -10.25
C ASN A 47 3.16 18.12 -9.07
N GLN A 48 2.65 18.16 -7.83
CA GLN A 48 3.50 18.09 -6.64
C GLN A 48 4.17 16.72 -6.50
N LEU A 49 3.46 15.62 -6.75
CA LEU A 49 4.08 14.28 -6.77
C LEU A 49 5.22 14.21 -7.79
N LYS A 50 5.01 14.75 -9.00
CA LYS A 50 6.07 14.83 -10.03
C LYS A 50 7.27 15.64 -9.59
N GLU A 51 7.04 16.80 -9.00
CA GLU A 51 8.10 17.72 -8.55
C GLU A 51 8.94 17.11 -7.42
N TYR A 52 8.29 16.65 -6.34
CA TYR A 52 9.00 16.19 -5.15
C TYR A 52 9.59 14.79 -5.28
N LEU A 53 8.95 13.90 -6.08
CA LEU A 53 9.43 12.52 -6.26
C LEU A 53 10.28 12.34 -7.52
N GLY A 54 10.37 13.36 -8.38
CA GLY A 54 11.07 13.28 -9.67
C GLY A 54 10.44 12.29 -10.65
N VAL A 55 9.14 12.00 -10.50
CA VAL A 55 8.39 11.10 -11.39
C VAL A 55 7.82 11.85 -12.59
N GLN A 56 7.57 11.15 -13.69
CA GLN A 56 6.95 11.71 -14.90
C GLN A 56 5.50 11.27 -15.08
N LYS A 57 5.09 10.16 -14.48
CA LYS A 57 3.73 9.61 -14.62
C LYS A 57 3.20 9.14 -13.28
N VAL A 58 1.94 9.50 -12.99
CA VAL A 58 1.19 9.00 -11.83
C VAL A 58 0.06 8.12 -12.34
N ILE A 59 -0.07 6.93 -11.77
CA ILE A 59 -1.17 6.01 -12.01
C ILE A 59 -2.08 6.05 -10.78
N TRP A 60 -3.33 6.44 -11.02
CA TRP A 60 -4.34 6.61 -10.00
C TRP A 60 -5.27 5.40 -9.99
N LEU A 61 -5.18 4.57 -8.94
CA LEU A 61 -6.20 3.56 -8.69
C LEU A 61 -7.42 4.24 -8.06
N PRO A 62 -8.66 3.89 -8.41
CA PRO A 62 -9.83 4.57 -7.86
C PRO A 62 -9.94 4.39 -6.34
N ARG A 63 -9.63 3.18 -5.86
CA ARG A 63 -9.86 2.73 -4.49
C ARG A 63 -8.70 1.87 -3.98
N GLY A 64 -8.47 1.91 -2.67
CA GLY A 64 -7.57 1.03 -1.94
C GLY A 64 -8.26 -0.27 -1.47
N LEU A 65 -7.65 -0.94 -0.51
CA LEU A 65 -8.16 -2.18 0.10
C LEU A 65 -9.48 -1.90 0.84
N TYR A 66 -10.47 -2.80 0.72
CA TYR A 66 -11.70 -2.71 1.50
C TYR A 66 -11.44 -2.84 3.01
N GLY A 67 -12.06 -1.98 3.80
CA GLY A 67 -11.91 -1.95 5.26
C GLY A 67 -10.72 -1.12 5.76
N ASP A 68 -9.93 -0.52 4.85
CA ASP A 68 -8.82 0.38 5.19
C ASP A 68 -9.31 1.83 5.43
N ASP A 69 -10.29 1.96 6.32
CA ASP A 69 -10.99 3.22 6.58
C ASP A 69 -10.13 4.23 7.35
N ASP A 70 -9.17 3.75 8.14
CA ASP A 70 -8.26 4.58 8.93
C ASP A 70 -7.37 5.42 8.03
N THR A 71 -6.92 4.83 6.93
CA THR A 71 -6.01 5.45 5.98
C THR A 71 -6.73 6.02 4.76
N ASN A 72 -8.02 5.70 4.59
CA ASN A 72 -8.79 6.00 3.38
C ASN A 72 -8.23 5.29 2.14
N GLY A 73 -7.84 4.02 2.29
CA GLY A 73 -7.40 3.17 1.21
C GLY A 73 -6.01 3.54 0.69
N HIS A 74 -4.98 3.47 1.54
CA HIS A 74 -3.60 3.66 1.09
C HIS A 74 -3.19 2.65 -0.01
N ILE A 75 -2.30 3.09 -0.89
CA ILE A 75 -1.84 2.29 -2.01
C ILE A 75 -1.00 1.08 -1.57
N ASP A 76 -0.25 1.20 -0.48
CA ASP A 76 0.68 0.17 0.03
C ASP A 76 -0.02 -1.07 0.59
N ASN A 77 -1.32 -1.00 0.83
CA ASN A 77 -2.16 -2.14 1.21
C ASN A 77 -2.91 -2.75 -0.01
N MET A 78 -2.86 -2.07 -1.16
CA MET A 78 -3.59 -2.45 -2.38
C MET A 78 -2.67 -2.91 -3.51
N CYS A 79 -1.57 -2.20 -3.79
CA CYS A 79 -0.71 -2.45 -4.92
C CYS A 79 0.71 -1.94 -4.67
N CYS A 80 1.73 -2.67 -5.12
CA CYS A 80 3.12 -2.21 -5.02
C CYS A 80 3.95 -2.61 -6.25
N PHE A 81 5.07 -1.92 -6.47
CA PHE A 81 6.03 -2.32 -7.49
C PHE A 81 6.87 -3.51 -7.04
N VAL A 82 7.00 -4.51 -7.89
CA VAL A 82 8.01 -5.57 -7.75
C VAL A 82 9.32 -5.13 -8.37
N ARG A 83 9.21 -4.58 -9.59
CA ARG A 83 10.30 -4.09 -10.42
C ARG A 83 9.69 -3.20 -11.52
N PRO A 84 10.50 -2.50 -12.33
CA PRO A 84 9.97 -1.65 -13.39
C PRO A 84 9.02 -2.39 -14.33
N GLY A 85 7.79 -1.88 -14.48
CA GLY A 85 6.74 -2.50 -15.30
C GLY A 85 6.08 -3.76 -14.69
N THR A 86 6.37 -4.15 -13.46
CA THR A 86 5.69 -5.26 -12.76
C THR A 86 5.16 -4.82 -11.40
N VAL A 87 3.89 -5.14 -11.12
CA VAL A 87 3.23 -4.80 -9.86
C VAL A 87 2.61 -6.04 -9.21
N LEU A 88 2.52 -6.03 -7.88
CA LEU A 88 1.66 -6.92 -7.10
C LEU A 88 0.36 -6.20 -6.80
N LEU A 89 -0.75 -6.94 -6.84
CA LEU A 89 -2.10 -6.42 -6.60
C LEU A 89 -2.83 -7.30 -5.59
N SER A 90 -3.33 -6.69 -4.50
CA SER A 90 -4.22 -7.33 -3.54
C SER A 90 -5.45 -7.89 -4.27
N TRP A 91 -5.72 -9.17 -4.07
CA TRP A 91 -6.67 -9.90 -4.90
C TRP A 91 -7.56 -10.84 -4.08
N THR A 92 -8.78 -11.08 -4.55
CA THR A 92 -9.63 -12.20 -4.15
C THR A 92 -10.34 -12.72 -5.39
N ASP A 93 -10.56 -14.04 -5.46
CA ASP A 93 -11.41 -14.65 -6.49
C ASP A 93 -12.89 -14.74 -6.07
N ASP A 94 -13.21 -14.39 -4.81
CA ASP A 94 -14.59 -14.39 -4.31
C ASP A 94 -15.34 -13.14 -4.77
N GLU A 95 -16.17 -13.27 -5.81
CA GLU A 95 -16.99 -12.19 -6.35
C GLU A 95 -18.02 -11.61 -5.36
N LYS A 96 -18.30 -12.31 -4.26
CA LYS A 96 -19.23 -11.83 -3.23
C LYS A 96 -18.52 -10.97 -2.18
N ASP A 97 -17.20 -11.00 -2.13
CA ASP A 97 -16.44 -10.16 -1.21
C ASP A 97 -16.34 -8.73 -1.75
N PHE A 98 -16.54 -7.74 -0.88
CA PHE A 98 -16.46 -6.32 -1.27
C PHE A 98 -15.10 -5.90 -1.83
N GLN A 99 -14.02 -6.64 -1.54
CA GLN A 99 -12.71 -6.42 -2.13
C GLN A 99 -12.68 -6.73 -3.63
N PHE A 100 -13.49 -7.67 -4.12
CA PHE A 100 -13.42 -8.13 -5.51
C PHE A 100 -13.62 -6.99 -6.50
N GLU A 101 -14.64 -6.16 -6.28
CA GLU A 101 -14.95 -4.99 -7.12
C GLU A 101 -13.76 -4.01 -7.18
N ARG A 102 -13.15 -3.72 -6.02
CA ARG A 102 -11.98 -2.83 -5.90
C ARG A 102 -10.75 -3.40 -6.61
N SER A 103 -10.49 -4.70 -6.46
CA SER A 103 -9.40 -5.40 -7.15
C SER A 103 -9.61 -5.44 -8.67
N MET A 104 -10.85 -5.64 -9.13
CA MET A 104 -11.19 -5.62 -10.56
C MET A 104 -11.03 -4.24 -11.20
N GLU A 105 -11.44 -3.17 -10.51
CA GLU A 105 -11.20 -1.80 -10.96
C GLU A 105 -9.71 -1.49 -11.09
N ALA A 106 -8.92 -1.82 -10.06
CA ALA A 106 -7.48 -1.64 -10.09
C ALA A 106 -6.82 -2.43 -11.23
N LEU A 107 -7.23 -3.69 -11.42
CA LEU A 107 -6.77 -4.53 -12.53
C LEU A 107 -7.09 -3.90 -13.89
N THR A 108 -8.29 -3.32 -14.04
CA THR A 108 -8.73 -2.66 -15.28
C THR A 108 -7.88 -1.43 -15.58
N VAL A 109 -7.62 -0.58 -14.57
CA VAL A 109 -6.74 0.59 -14.71
C VAL A 109 -5.34 0.17 -15.10
N LEU A 110 -4.74 -0.77 -14.37
CA LEU A 110 -3.37 -1.23 -14.60
C LEU A 110 -3.20 -1.90 -15.97
N SER A 111 -4.18 -2.70 -16.42
CA SER A 111 -4.13 -3.38 -17.72
C SER A 111 -4.18 -2.40 -18.90
N ASN A 112 -4.94 -1.31 -18.75
CA ASN A 112 -5.08 -0.27 -19.77
C ASN A 112 -3.94 0.75 -19.74
N ALA A 113 -3.31 0.94 -18.59
CA ALA A 113 -2.20 1.87 -18.42
C ALA A 113 -0.89 1.39 -19.07
N THR A 114 0.06 2.30 -19.10
CA THR A 114 1.49 2.05 -19.29
C THR A 114 2.23 2.85 -18.23
N ASP A 115 3.47 2.48 -17.93
CA ASP A 115 4.31 3.26 -17.04
C ASP A 115 4.92 4.49 -17.75
N ALA A 116 5.76 5.25 -17.04
CA ALA A 116 6.41 6.47 -17.57
C ALA A 116 7.35 6.20 -18.77
N LYS A 117 7.76 4.96 -19.00
CA LYS A 117 8.60 4.54 -20.13
C LYS A 117 7.78 3.84 -21.23
N GLY A 118 6.45 3.85 -21.12
CA GLY A 118 5.56 3.24 -22.11
C GLY A 118 5.44 1.72 -22.00
N ARG A 119 5.99 1.09 -20.96
CA ARG A 119 5.88 -0.36 -20.75
C ARG A 119 4.48 -0.70 -20.26
N LYS A 120 3.93 -1.83 -20.72
CA LYS A 120 2.69 -2.40 -20.17
C LYS A 120 2.97 -3.05 -18.83
N PHE A 121 2.02 -2.96 -17.89
CA PHE A 121 2.16 -3.59 -16.59
C PHE A 121 1.97 -5.10 -16.69
N GLN A 122 2.94 -5.85 -16.16
CA GLN A 122 2.72 -7.21 -15.71
C GLN A 122 2.12 -7.16 -14.30
N ILE A 123 0.95 -7.75 -14.12
CA ILE A 123 0.18 -7.67 -12.87
C ILE A 123 0.19 -9.05 -12.22
N ILE A 124 0.82 -9.16 -11.06
CA ILE A 124 0.85 -10.39 -10.25
C ILE A 124 -0.23 -10.24 -9.18
N LYS A 125 -1.21 -11.13 -9.20
CA LYS A 125 -2.26 -11.16 -8.17
C LYS A 125 -1.69 -11.79 -6.90
N LEU A 126 -1.90 -11.14 -5.77
CA LEU A 126 -1.53 -11.65 -4.45
C LEU A 126 -2.80 -11.76 -3.61
N HIS A 127 -3.23 -13.00 -3.37
CA HIS A 127 -4.51 -13.27 -2.72
C HIS A 127 -4.51 -12.79 -1.27
N VAL A 128 -5.54 -12.08 -0.83
CA VAL A 128 -5.72 -11.65 0.58
C VAL A 128 -5.93 -12.85 1.52
N PRO A 129 -5.62 -12.75 2.83
CA PRO A 129 -6.06 -13.77 3.79
C PRO A 129 -7.57 -13.71 4.00
N GLY A 130 -8.14 -14.69 4.70
CA GLY A 130 -9.48 -14.57 5.27
C GLY A 130 -10.59 -14.31 4.22
N PRO A 131 -11.62 -13.48 4.54
CA PRO A 131 -11.56 -12.28 5.40
C PRO A 131 -11.33 -12.53 6.89
N LEU A 132 -10.63 -11.60 7.54
CA LEU A 132 -10.31 -11.66 8.97
C LEU A 132 -11.14 -10.64 9.74
N TYR A 133 -11.57 -11.02 10.94
CA TYR A 133 -12.36 -10.17 11.83
C TYR A 133 -11.71 -10.09 13.22
N MET A 134 -11.82 -8.92 13.85
CA MET A 134 -11.44 -8.71 15.24
C MET A 134 -12.34 -9.54 16.16
N THR A 135 -11.75 -10.28 17.09
CA THR A 135 -12.47 -11.06 18.11
C THR A 135 -12.87 -10.20 19.31
N GLU A 136 -13.75 -10.73 20.15
CA GLU A 136 -14.10 -10.12 21.44
C GLU A 136 -12.88 -9.93 22.35
N GLU A 137 -11.99 -10.92 22.41
CA GLU A 137 -10.79 -10.88 23.24
C GLU A 137 -9.80 -9.81 22.77
N GLU A 138 -9.54 -9.75 21.45
CA GLU A 138 -8.67 -8.75 20.85
C GLU A 138 -9.19 -7.32 21.05
N SER A 139 -10.51 -7.14 20.97
CA SER A 139 -11.16 -5.84 21.20
C SER A 139 -11.13 -5.43 22.68
N ALA A 140 -11.34 -6.38 23.61
CA ALA A 140 -11.44 -6.10 25.04
C ALA A 140 -10.15 -5.53 25.66
N GLY A 141 -8.99 -5.78 25.05
CA GLY A 141 -7.69 -5.24 25.46
C GLY A 141 -7.48 -3.76 25.13
N VAL A 142 -8.32 -3.17 24.27
CA VAL A 142 -8.18 -1.79 23.80
C VAL A 142 -8.99 -0.83 24.67
N ILE A 143 -8.31 0.04 25.41
CA ILE A 143 -8.95 1.10 26.20
C ILE A 143 -9.21 2.29 25.29
N GLN A 144 -10.48 2.67 25.16
CA GLN A 144 -10.87 3.90 24.47
C GLN A 144 -10.35 5.13 25.25
N ASP A 145 -9.61 6.00 24.58
CA ASP A 145 -9.14 7.28 25.12
C ASP A 145 -9.42 8.43 24.16
N GLY A 146 -9.98 9.52 24.69
CA GLY A 146 -10.35 10.71 23.94
C GLY A 146 -11.06 10.42 22.62
N GLU A 147 -10.56 11.06 21.56
CA GLU A 147 -11.07 10.99 20.18
C GLU A 147 -10.42 9.86 19.34
N ALA A 148 -9.71 8.91 19.97
CA ALA A 148 -9.16 7.78 19.25
C ALA A 148 -10.27 6.96 18.58
N LYS A 149 -10.02 6.36 17.42
CA LYS A 149 -11.03 5.55 16.74
C LYS A 149 -11.29 4.26 17.55
N PRO A 150 -12.54 3.95 17.91
CA PRO A 150 -12.86 2.72 18.63
C PRO A 150 -12.50 1.47 17.81
N ARG A 151 -12.16 0.38 18.51
CA ARG A 151 -11.85 -0.94 17.93
C ARG A 151 -12.85 -1.99 18.40
N PRO A 152 -14.09 -2.00 17.86
CA PRO A 152 -15.12 -2.95 18.30
C PRO A 152 -14.86 -4.37 17.75
N PRO A 153 -15.37 -5.41 18.43
CA PRO A 153 -15.31 -6.77 17.91
C PRO A 153 -16.10 -6.88 16.60
N ASN A 154 -15.78 -7.90 15.80
CA ASN A 154 -16.32 -8.15 14.47
C ASN A 154 -15.99 -7.07 13.42
N THR A 155 -15.07 -6.14 13.72
CA THR A 155 -14.50 -5.25 12.71
C THR A 155 -13.67 -6.08 11.72
N ARG A 156 -13.91 -5.91 10.41
CA ARG A 156 -13.08 -6.53 9.37
C ARG A 156 -11.68 -5.92 9.38
N LEU A 157 -10.65 -6.75 9.40
CA LEU A 157 -9.25 -6.30 9.41
C LEU A 157 -8.79 -5.98 7.98
N ALA A 158 -8.09 -4.87 7.81
CA ALA A 158 -7.52 -4.42 6.53
C ALA A 158 -6.22 -5.20 6.20
N ALA A 159 -6.32 -6.53 6.12
CA ALA A 159 -5.18 -7.42 5.94
C ALA A 159 -4.88 -7.69 4.45
N SER A 160 -3.63 -7.40 4.04
CA SER A 160 -3.10 -7.81 2.74
C SER A 160 -1.61 -8.12 2.83
N TYR A 161 -1.20 -9.21 2.17
CA TYR A 161 0.22 -9.57 2.03
C TYR A 161 1.01 -8.58 1.18
N VAL A 162 0.36 -7.65 0.46
CA VAL A 162 1.04 -6.55 -0.26
C VAL A 162 1.76 -5.60 0.70
N ASN A 163 1.34 -5.52 1.96
CA ASN A 163 1.93 -4.63 2.97
C ASN A 163 3.22 -5.21 3.59
N PHE A 164 4.12 -5.72 2.74
CA PHE A 164 5.44 -6.24 3.09
C PHE A 164 6.54 -5.17 2.94
N TYR A 165 7.71 -5.43 3.53
CA TYR A 165 8.88 -4.56 3.38
C TYR A 165 9.98 -5.21 2.55
N ILE A 166 10.59 -4.44 1.63
CA ILE A 166 11.75 -4.86 0.83
C ILE A 166 13.02 -4.38 1.55
N ALA A 167 13.73 -5.31 2.18
CA ALA A 167 15.06 -5.08 2.71
C ALA A 167 16.12 -5.44 1.65
N ASN A 168 17.39 -5.09 1.93
CA ASN A 168 18.50 -5.51 1.07
C ASN A 168 18.62 -7.04 1.09
N GLY A 169 18.20 -7.70 0.00
CA GLY A 169 18.28 -9.15 -0.15
C GLY A 169 17.19 -9.93 0.58
N GLY A 170 16.19 -9.28 1.17
CA GLY A 170 15.11 -9.93 1.90
C GLY A 170 13.73 -9.28 1.70
N ILE A 171 12.69 -10.10 1.76
CA ILE A 171 11.29 -9.66 1.79
C ILE A 171 10.73 -10.01 3.16
N ILE A 172 10.38 -8.98 3.95
CA ILE A 172 9.77 -9.14 5.27
C ILE A 172 8.26 -9.18 5.08
N THR A 173 7.67 -10.37 5.09
CA THR A 173 6.27 -10.60 4.69
C THR A 173 5.39 -10.94 5.90
N PRO A 174 4.19 -10.32 6.00
CA PRO A 174 3.29 -10.56 7.13
C PRO A 174 2.67 -11.95 7.08
N GLN A 175 2.48 -12.59 8.23
CA GLN A 175 1.74 -13.84 8.36
C GLN A 175 0.58 -13.66 9.36
N TYR A 176 -0.62 -14.02 8.94
CA TYR A 176 -1.85 -13.70 9.66
C TYR A 176 -2.41 -14.85 10.49
N GLY A 177 -1.83 -16.05 10.37
CA GLY A 177 -2.37 -17.28 10.97
C GLY A 177 -3.41 -17.97 10.08
N ASP A 178 -3.52 -17.56 8.82
CA ASP A 178 -4.31 -18.25 7.79
C ASP A 178 -3.36 -19.10 6.95
N GLN A 179 -3.06 -20.31 7.44
CA GLN A 179 -2.01 -21.16 6.90
C GLN A 179 -2.05 -21.30 5.37
N LYS A 180 -3.24 -21.44 4.78
CA LYS A 180 -3.41 -21.61 3.34
C LYS A 180 -2.89 -20.40 2.59
N TRP A 181 -3.37 -19.21 2.97
CA TRP A 181 -3.01 -17.98 2.26
C TRP A 181 -1.64 -17.44 2.67
N ASP A 182 -1.20 -17.72 3.90
CA ASP A 182 0.13 -17.40 4.40
C ASP A 182 1.20 -18.11 3.55
N ASP A 183 1.04 -19.42 3.31
CA ASP A 183 1.97 -20.20 2.50
C ASP A 183 1.90 -19.82 1.00
N GLU A 184 0.70 -19.55 0.49
CA GLU A 184 0.52 -19.12 -0.90
C GLU A 184 1.15 -17.75 -1.15
N ALA A 185 1.02 -16.81 -0.21
CA ALA A 185 1.66 -15.50 -0.30
C ALA A 185 3.18 -15.63 -0.37
N VAL A 186 3.78 -16.46 0.50
CA VAL A 186 5.22 -16.76 0.46
C VAL A 186 5.63 -17.36 -0.89
N ARG A 187 4.83 -18.28 -1.44
CA ARG A 187 5.09 -18.88 -2.76
C ARG A 187 5.10 -17.83 -3.87
N VAL A 188 4.08 -16.97 -3.93
CA VAL A 188 3.96 -15.91 -4.94
C VAL A 188 5.07 -14.88 -4.80
N LEU A 189 5.36 -14.43 -3.58
CA LEU A 189 6.43 -13.45 -3.31
C LEU A 189 7.82 -14.02 -3.65
N SER A 190 8.07 -15.29 -3.36
CA SER A 190 9.33 -15.96 -3.76
C SER A 190 9.51 -15.97 -5.28
N GLN A 191 8.42 -16.15 -6.04
CA GLN A 191 8.45 -16.09 -7.50
C GLN A 191 8.63 -14.66 -8.03
N ALA A 192 8.04 -13.67 -7.35
CA ALA A 192 8.17 -12.26 -7.70
C ALA A 192 9.59 -11.72 -7.41
N PHE A 193 10.23 -12.21 -6.34
CA PHE A 193 11.54 -11.78 -5.86
C PHE A 193 12.52 -12.97 -5.72
N PRO A 194 12.92 -13.61 -6.83
CA PRO A 194 13.70 -14.86 -6.80
C PRO A 194 15.10 -14.73 -6.18
N ASN A 195 15.61 -13.50 -6.04
CA ASN A 195 16.92 -13.21 -5.45
C ASN A 195 16.82 -12.65 -4.02
N HIS A 196 15.66 -12.76 -3.38
CA HIS A 196 15.45 -12.30 -2.00
C HIS A 196 15.04 -13.48 -1.12
N GLU A 197 15.53 -13.48 0.12
CA GLU A 197 15.07 -14.39 1.16
C GLU A 197 13.70 -13.95 1.68
N MET A 198 12.75 -14.89 1.82
CA MET A 198 11.46 -14.59 2.44
C MET A 198 11.58 -14.72 3.97
N VAL A 199 11.39 -13.62 4.68
CA VAL A 199 11.37 -13.58 6.15
C VAL A 199 9.92 -13.44 6.59
N ARG A 200 9.38 -14.52 7.17
CA ARG A 200 7.99 -14.59 7.64
C ARG A 200 7.88 -13.94 9.01
N ILE A 201 7.00 -12.94 9.15
CA ILE A 201 6.66 -12.35 10.44
C ILE A 201 5.40 -13.03 10.98
N GLU A 202 5.61 -14.08 11.76
CA GLU A 202 4.55 -14.70 12.56
C GLU A 202 4.00 -13.66 13.55
N GLY A 203 2.68 -13.60 13.71
CA GLY A 203 2.03 -12.62 14.59
C GLY A 203 1.80 -11.24 13.94
N ALA A 204 1.96 -11.08 12.62
CA ALA A 204 1.61 -9.84 11.92
C ALA A 204 0.12 -9.46 12.07
N ARG A 205 -0.72 -10.40 12.52
CA ARG A 205 -2.08 -10.15 12.98
C ARG A 205 -2.15 -9.07 14.07
N GLU A 206 -1.20 -9.04 15.00
CA GLU A 206 -1.18 -8.04 16.08
C GLU A 206 -1.02 -6.61 15.55
N ILE A 207 -0.28 -6.44 14.44
CA ILE A 207 -0.09 -5.14 13.81
C ILE A 207 -1.37 -4.70 13.07
N VAL A 208 -2.04 -5.63 12.36
CA VAL A 208 -3.25 -5.28 11.59
C VAL A 208 -4.47 -5.00 12.48
N LEU A 209 -4.52 -5.51 13.71
CA LEU A 209 -5.49 -5.06 14.72
C LEU A 209 -5.37 -3.55 14.99
N GLY A 210 -4.15 -3.01 14.89
CA GLY A 210 -3.85 -1.58 15.01
C GLY A 210 -4.13 -0.75 13.75
N GLY A 211 -4.42 -1.37 12.61
CA GLY A 211 -4.75 -0.68 11.35
C GLY A 211 -3.61 -0.58 10.33
N GLY A 212 -2.55 -1.38 10.44
CA GLY A 212 -1.45 -1.39 9.45
C GLY A 212 -0.72 -2.72 9.37
N ASN A 213 0.45 -2.74 8.71
CA ASN A 213 1.32 -3.91 8.73
C ASN A 213 2.81 -3.55 8.58
N VAL A 214 3.65 -4.54 8.25
CA VAL A 214 5.11 -4.43 8.16
C VAL A 214 5.55 -3.18 7.37
N HIS A 215 4.94 -2.92 6.21
CA HIS A 215 5.29 -1.73 5.42
C HIS A 215 4.98 -0.44 6.19
N CYS A 216 3.80 -0.35 6.81
CA CYS A 216 3.35 0.86 7.53
C CYS A 216 4.24 1.26 8.71
N ILE A 217 4.98 0.31 9.31
CA ILE A 217 5.85 0.55 10.47
C ILE A 217 7.34 0.67 10.11
N THR A 218 7.67 0.75 8.81
CA THR A 218 9.04 0.84 8.31
C THR A 218 9.22 2.04 7.39
N GLN A 219 10.45 2.58 7.33
CA GLN A 219 10.82 3.61 6.36
C GLN A 219 12.27 3.39 5.93
N GLN A 220 12.49 3.10 4.65
CA GLN A 220 13.84 2.86 4.13
C GLN A 220 14.66 4.14 4.05
N GLN A 221 15.94 4.03 4.37
CA GLN A 221 16.96 5.02 4.04
C GLN A 221 17.81 4.48 2.89
N PRO A 222 17.63 4.97 1.64
CA PRO A 222 18.47 4.55 0.52
C PRO A 222 19.94 4.84 0.81
N ALA A 223 20.82 3.89 0.49
CA ALA A 223 22.26 4.13 0.50
C ALA A 223 22.61 5.25 -0.48
N ALA A 224 23.62 6.06 -0.14
CA ALA A 224 24.16 7.05 -1.07
C ALA A 224 24.64 6.33 -2.35
N PRO A 225 24.46 6.92 -3.55
CA PRO A 225 25.02 6.37 -4.76
C PRO A 225 26.52 6.17 -4.58
N SER A 226 27.05 4.99 -4.91
CA SER A 226 28.49 4.79 -4.94
C SER A 226 29.07 5.68 -6.03
N THR A 227 29.73 6.76 -5.66
CA THR A 227 30.58 7.52 -6.58
C THR A 227 31.80 6.68 -6.91
N SER A 228 31.70 5.88 -7.96
CA SER A 228 32.90 5.39 -8.65
C SER A 228 33.56 6.63 -9.27
N LEU A 229 34.53 7.21 -8.57
CA LEU A 229 35.46 8.16 -9.16
C LEU A 229 36.22 7.40 -10.25
N VAL A 230 35.93 7.72 -11.52
CA VAL A 230 36.76 7.37 -12.67
C VAL A 230 37.38 8.66 -13.18
#